data_AF-A0A965D235-F1
#
_entry.id   AF-A0A965D235-F1
#
_cell.length_a   1.000
_cell.length_b   1.000
_cell.length_c   1.000
_cell.angle_alpha   90.00
_cell.angle_beta   90.00
_cell.angle_gamma   90.00
#
_symmetry.space_group_name_H-M   'P 1'
#
loop_
_entity.id
_entity.type
_entity.pdbx_description
1 polymer ?
#
loop_
_entity_poly.entity_id
_entity_poly.type
_entity_poly.pdbx_seq_one_letter_code
_entity_poly.pdbx_strand_id
1 'polypeptide(L)'
;ILLTSGSTSAPKAVPTTHKMMCTNQAQLALALPFLQDRPPVVVDWLPWNHVFGGSHNFNAILANGGSFYIDEGKPTPALIGRTVENLKLQSGSLAFNVPVGFALLLKEFDRDPELAKSYFSDLDMMFYAGASLPQDVWEGFEKYALKYRGALPLMTSSWGLTETAPACLMQQEPIRKSGIVGVPLSGTTMKMIPNGDDRYEIRVKGPNIMTGYLNNPEKTAEAFDEDGYFITGDAMAFVDAQDPNKGLRFDGRISEEFKLLTGTWVRAGALRMDVLAGLVPLATDVVITGADLSEIGAMIFPDPGQLSALGFNGESHDGIVTDANILAVFGEKLTEMQKISASSSTRIARAVVLTEPASMPDGEMTAKGNLNFRKILTRRADILDHLYQGGQGVITLGK
;
A
#
# COMPACT_ATOMS: atom_id res chain seq x y z
N ILE A 1 0.28 -20.72 -10.06
CA ILE A 1 -1.04 -20.03 -9.93
C ILE A 1 -0.99 -19.21 -8.67
N LEU A 2 -1.33 -17.94 -8.74
CA LEU A 2 -1.47 -17.06 -7.59
C LEU A 2 -2.93 -16.61 -7.47
N LEU A 3 -3.46 -16.62 -6.25
CA LEU A 3 -4.79 -16.09 -5.98
C LEU A 3 -4.71 -14.59 -5.72
N THR A 4 -5.56 -13.83 -6.40
CA THR A 4 -5.70 -12.39 -6.22
C THR A 4 -7.13 -12.04 -5.85
N SER A 5 -7.30 -11.38 -4.72
CA SER A 5 -8.55 -10.72 -4.36
C SER A 5 -8.40 -9.25 -4.70
N GLY A 6 -9.12 -8.76 -5.71
CA GLY A 6 -9.35 -7.32 -5.83
C GLY A 6 -10.13 -6.84 -4.60
N SER A 7 -10.21 -5.52 -4.39
CA SER A 7 -10.91 -4.91 -3.26
C SER A 7 -12.42 -5.17 -3.21
N THR A 8 -13.00 -5.92 -4.17
CA THR A 8 -14.44 -5.95 -4.42
C THR A 8 -15.04 -7.31 -4.83
N SER A 9 -14.26 -8.41 -4.99
CA SER A 9 -14.78 -9.70 -5.49
C SER A 9 -14.13 -10.95 -4.88
N ALA A 10 -14.76 -12.12 -5.10
CA ALA A 10 -14.16 -13.42 -4.80
C ALA A 10 -12.75 -13.56 -5.43
N PRO A 11 -11.83 -14.34 -4.82
CA PRO A 11 -10.48 -14.50 -5.33
C PRO A 11 -10.47 -15.04 -6.78
N LYS A 12 -9.70 -14.39 -7.64
CA LYS A 12 -9.41 -14.82 -9.00
C LYS A 12 -8.11 -15.60 -9.02
N ALA A 13 -8.06 -16.69 -9.78
CA ALA A 13 -6.85 -17.48 -9.95
C ALA A 13 -6.07 -17.03 -11.18
N VAL A 14 -4.85 -16.51 -10.98
CA VAL A 14 -3.96 -16.04 -12.05
C VAL A 14 -2.95 -17.14 -12.37
N PRO A 15 -2.99 -17.74 -13.57
CA PRO A 15 -1.92 -18.58 -14.07
C PRO A 15 -0.64 -17.76 -14.26
N THR A 16 0.41 -18.12 -13.53
CA THR A 16 1.75 -17.55 -13.67
C THR A 16 2.63 -18.55 -14.40
N THR A 17 2.98 -18.26 -15.65
CA THR A 17 3.78 -19.18 -16.48
C THR A 17 5.28 -19.00 -16.24
N HIS A 18 6.08 -20.02 -16.57
CA HIS A 18 7.55 -19.90 -16.54
C HIS A 18 8.04 -18.73 -17.40
N LYS A 19 7.46 -18.55 -18.60
CA LYS A 19 7.80 -17.43 -19.48
C LYS A 19 7.59 -16.08 -18.79
N MET A 20 6.46 -15.88 -18.12
CA MET A 20 6.16 -14.62 -17.44
C MET A 20 7.19 -14.33 -16.33
N MET A 21 7.47 -15.33 -15.48
CA MET A 21 8.43 -15.19 -14.39
C MET A 21 9.85 -14.93 -14.89
N CYS A 22 10.34 -15.71 -15.86
CA CYS A 22 11.68 -15.54 -16.42
C CYS A 22 11.82 -14.21 -17.18
N THR A 23 10.77 -13.79 -17.89
CA THR A 23 10.73 -12.48 -18.56
C THR A 23 10.91 -11.36 -17.54
N ASN A 24 10.17 -11.40 -16.43
CA ASN A 24 10.26 -10.34 -15.43
C ASN A 24 11.64 -10.30 -14.75
N GLN A 25 12.23 -11.46 -14.44
CA GLN A 25 13.59 -11.49 -13.90
C GLN A 25 14.63 -10.95 -14.88
N ALA A 26 14.49 -11.23 -16.18
CA ALA A 26 15.35 -10.62 -17.20
C ALA A 26 15.14 -9.10 -17.30
N GLN A 27 13.89 -8.62 -17.21
CA GLN A 27 13.56 -7.20 -17.17
C GLN A 27 14.18 -6.50 -15.95
N LEU A 28 14.10 -7.12 -14.77
CA LEU A 28 14.69 -6.59 -13.54
C LEU A 28 16.22 -6.55 -13.62
N ALA A 29 16.88 -7.57 -14.16
CA ALA A 29 18.33 -7.57 -14.35
C ALA A 29 18.82 -6.46 -15.30
N LEU A 30 18.03 -6.14 -16.34
CA LEU A 30 18.34 -5.00 -17.22
C LEU A 30 18.15 -3.65 -16.53
N ALA A 31 17.13 -3.55 -15.69
CA ALA A 31 16.77 -2.31 -15.01
C ALA A 31 17.59 -2.07 -13.73
N LEU A 32 18.17 -3.11 -13.14
CA LEU A 32 19.10 -3.08 -12.01
C LEU A 32 20.37 -3.88 -12.35
N PRO A 33 21.26 -3.36 -13.22
CA PRO A 33 22.45 -4.10 -13.67
C PRO A 33 23.35 -4.58 -12.53
N PHE A 34 23.38 -3.83 -11.41
CA PHE A 34 24.19 -4.17 -10.24
C PHE A 34 23.85 -5.53 -9.62
N LEU A 35 22.66 -6.09 -9.89
CA LEU A 35 22.30 -7.44 -9.46
C LEU A 35 23.21 -8.52 -10.05
N GLN A 36 23.94 -8.21 -11.13
CA GLN A 36 24.93 -9.10 -11.75
C GLN A 36 26.34 -8.92 -11.20
N ASP A 37 26.61 -7.86 -10.42
CA ASP A 37 27.97 -7.55 -9.95
C ASP A 37 28.43 -8.54 -8.88
N ARG A 38 27.49 -9.00 -8.04
CA ARG A 38 27.71 -10.04 -7.02
C ARG A 38 26.41 -10.77 -6.67
N PRO A 39 26.49 -12.03 -6.21
CA PRO A 39 25.34 -12.75 -5.68
C PRO A 39 24.65 -11.98 -4.54
N PRO A 40 23.34 -11.68 -4.64
CA PRO A 40 22.64 -10.92 -3.61
C PRO A 40 22.35 -11.77 -2.37
N VAL A 41 22.28 -11.13 -1.20
CA VAL A 41 21.88 -11.75 0.07
C VAL A 41 20.65 -11.04 0.61
N VAL A 42 19.63 -11.81 1.00
CA VAL A 42 18.42 -11.28 1.63
C VAL A 42 18.06 -12.03 2.90
N VAL A 43 17.47 -11.30 3.83
CA VAL A 43 16.74 -11.84 4.99
C VAL A 43 15.31 -11.37 4.84
N ASP A 44 14.39 -12.30 4.56
CA ASP A 44 13.08 -11.95 4.01
C ASP A 44 11.95 -12.82 4.61
N TRP A 45 10.90 -12.14 5.06
CA TRP A 45 9.69 -12.72 5.67
C TRP A 45 8.48 -12.69 4.73
N LEU A 46 8.62 -12.09 3.53
CA LEU A 46 7.49 -11.87 2.64
C LEU A 46 6.91 -13.22 2.17
N PRO A 47 5.60 -13.42 2.31
CA PRO A 47 5.04 -14.74 2.08
C PRO A 47 5.02 -15.05 0.59
N TRP A 48 5.42 -16.28 0.21
CA TRP A 48 5.58 -16.67 -1.20
C TRP A 48 4.26 -16.89 -1.95
N ASN A 49 3.13 -16.93 -1.25
CA ASN A 49 1.81 -16.83 -1.88
C ASN A 49 1.48 -15.40 -2.36
N HIS A 50 2.31 -14.41 -2.00
CA HIS A 50 2.28 -13.06 -2.56
C HIS A 50 3.27 -12.95 -3.73
N VAL A 51 2.85 -12.32 -4.83
CA VAL A 51 3.70 -12.15 -6.02
C VAL A 51 5.02 -11.41 -5.72
N PHE A 52 5.00 -10.47 -4.76
CA PHE A 52 6.19 -9.78 -4.25
C PHE A 52 7.17 -10.72 -3.51
N GLY A 53 6.71 -11.57 -2.58
CA GLY A 53 7.62 -12.52 -1.93
C GLY A 53 8.10 -13.63 -2.88
N GLY A 54 7.15 -14.29 -3.54
CA GLY A 54 7.44 -15.49 -4.33
C GLY A 54 7.96 -15.20 -5.74
N SER A 55 7.25 -14.38 -6.52
CA SER A 55 7.62 -14.16 -7.93
C SER A 55 8.68 -13.09 -8.15
N HIS A 56 8.79 -12.11 -7.24
CA HIS A 56 9.84 -11.09 -7.25
C HIS A 56 11.05 -11.54 -6.43
N ASN A 57 10.98 -11.53 -5.09
CA ASN A 57 12.16 -11.68 -4.23
C ASN A 57 12.82 -13.06 -4.39
N PHE A 58 12.08 -14.13 -4.14
CA PHE A 58 12.63 -15.49 -4.21
C PHE A 58 13.23 -15.79 -5.59
N ASN A 59 12.51 -15.46 -6.66
CA ASN A 59 13.01 -15.65 -8.03
C ASN A 59 14.19 -14.73 -8.37
N ALA A 60 14.26 -13.50 -7.85
CA ALA A 60 15.40 -12.61 -8.06
C ALA A 60 16.67 -13.18 -7.43
N ILE A 61 16.57 -13.77 -6.23
CA ILE A 61 17.71 -14.42 -5.60
C ILE A 61 18.14 -15.66 -6.37
N LEU A 62 17.18 -16.49 -6.80
CA LEU A 62 17.46 -17.67 -7.60
C LEU A 62 18.11 -17.33 -8.96
N ALA A 63 17.60 -16.30 -9.64
CA ALA A 63 18.09 -15.88 -10.96
C ALA A 63 19.52 -15.31 -10.92
N ASN A 64 19.94 -14.76 -9.77
CA ASN A 64 21.25 -14.12 -9.59
C ASN A 64 22.22 -14.98 -8.74
N GLY A 65 21.88 -16.24 -8.46
CA GLY A 65 22.73 -17.14 -7.68
C GLY A 65 22.97 -16.70 -6.23
N GLY A 66 22.05 -15.92 -5.67
CA GLY A 66 22.16 -15.33 -4.34
C GLY A 66 21.81 -16.27 -3.19
N SER A 67 21.81 -15.74 -1.97
CA SER A 67 21.45 -16.45 -0.74
C SER A 67 20.17 -15.88 -0.13
N PHE A 68 19.21 -16.76 0.17
CA PHE A 68 17.91 -16.40 0.76
C PHE A 68 17.82 -16.95 2.18
N TYR A 69 17.85 -16.05 3.17
CA TYR A 69 17.63 -16.39 4.57
C TYR A 69 16.16 -16.18 4.89
N ILE A 70 15.48 -17.26 5.28
CA ILE A 70 14.05 -17.24 5.60
C ILE A 70 13.89 -16.60 6.97
N ASP A 71 13.19 -15.47 7.03
CA ASP A 71 12.84 -14.80 8.27
C ASP A 71 11.45 -15.24 8.74
N GLU A 72 11.40 -15.85 9.93
CA GLU A 72 10.17 -16.30 10.58
C GLU A 72 9.44 -15.17 11.32
N GLY A 73 10.04 -13.98 11.39
CA GLY A 73 9.42 -12.79 11.93
C GLY A 73 8.32 -12.21 11.03
N LYS A 74 7.70 -11.12 11.50
CA LYS A 74 6.66 -10.37 10.79
C LYS A 74 6.70 -8.90 11.23
N PRO A 75 6.16 -7.96 10.43
CA PRO A 75 6.09 -6.55 10.79
C PRO A 75 4.91 -6.30 11.74
N THR A 76 4.92 -7.00 12.87
CA THR A 76 3.95 -6.84 13.95
C THR A 76 4.72 -6.71 15.28
N PRO A 77 4.16 -6.02 16.29
CA PRO A 77 4.82 -5.90 17.59
C PRO A 77 5.18 -7.25 18.21
N ALA A 78 4.36 -8.29 17.96
CA ALA A 78 4.58 -9.63 18.51
C ALA A 78 5.74 -10.40 17.86
N LEU A 79 6.09 -10.12 16.61
CA LEU A 79 7.02 -10.95 15.83
C LEU A 79 8.21 -10.18 15.24
N ILE A 80 8.24 -8.84 15.33
CA ILE A 80 9.36 -8.03 14.84
C ILE A 80 10.68 -8.37 15.55
N GLY A 81 10.62 -8.79 16.82
CA GLY A 81 11.80 -9.20 17.58
C GLY A 81 12.55 -10.38 16.94
N ARG A 82 11.84 -11.30 16.28
CA ARG A 82 12.45 -12.42 15.55
C ARG A 82 13.20 -11.94 14.31
N THR A 83 12.63 -10.98 13.56
CA THR A 83 13.33 -10.33 12.44
C THR A 83 14.59 -9.61 12.92
N VAL A 84 14.53 -8.91 14.05
CA VAL A 84 15.70 -8.24 14.65
C VAL A 84 16.80 -9.24 15.00
N GLU A 85 16.45 -10.36 15.62
CA GLU A 85 17.40 -11.43 15.93
C GLU A 85 18.07 -11.97 14.66
N ASN A 86 17.28 -12.26 13.63
CA ASN A 86 17.79 -12.76 12.34
C ASN A 86 18.71 -11.75 11.66
N LEU A 87 18.36 -10.46 11.66
CA LEU A 87 19.17 -9.39 11.08
C LEU A 87 20.50 -9.14 11.81
N LYS A 88 20.55 -9.43 13.11
CA LYS A 88 21.80 -9.41 13.89
C LYS A 88 22.72 -10.58 13.55
N LEU A 89 22.15 -11.74 13.24
CA LEU A 89 22.92 -12.92 12.83
C LEU A 89 23.43 -12.78 11.40
N GLN A 90 22.61 -12.26 10.50
CA GLN A 90 22.93 -12.04 9.11
C GLN A 90 22.20 -10.79 8.61
N SER A 91 22.92 -9.85 8.01
CA SER A 91 22.31 -8.74 7.26
C SER A 91 22.34 -9.03 5.75
N GLY A 92 21.46 -8.38 5.00
CA GLY A 92 21.33 -8.56 3.55
C GLY A 92 22.05 -7.47 2.76
N SER A 93 22.43 -7.79 1.53
CA SER A 93 22.84 -6.79 0.53
C SER A 93 21.64 -6.13 -0.15
N LEU A 94 20.48 -6.79 -0.16
CA LEU A 94 19.21 -6.20 -0.59
C LEU A 94 18.21 -6.26 0.57
N ALA A 95 17.43 -5.20 0.72
CA ALA A 95 16.32 -5.13 1.66
C ALA A 95 15.00 -4.94 0.91
N PHE A 96 14.18 -5.99 0.89
CA PHE A 96 12.81 -5.93 0.39
C PHE A 96 11.84 -5.86 1.56
N ASN A 97 10.93 -4.89 1.56
CA ASN A 97 9.92 -4.82 2.61
C ASN A 97 8.68 -4.04 2.18
N VAL A 98 7.64 -4.09 3.00
CA VAL A 98 6.47 -3.20 2.92
C VAL A 98 6.67 -2.00 3.86
N PRO A 99 5.97 -0.87 3.64
CA PRO A 99 6.15 0.34 4.45
C PRO A 99 6.08 0.13 5.97
N VAL A 100 5.13 -0.68 6.45
CA VAL A 100 4.99 -0.99 7.88
C VAL A 100 6.21 -1.72 8.45
N GLY A 101 6.83 -2.60 7.67
CA GLY A 101 8.03 -3.33 8.10
C GLY A 101 9.23 -2.40 8.23
N PHE A 102 9.40 -1.47 7.27
CA PHE A 102 10.44 -0.44 7.38
C PHE A 102 10.20 0.50 8.56
N ALA A 103 8.96 0.94 8.78
CA ALA A 103 8.63 1.82 9.92
C ALA A 103 8.93 1.15 11.28
N LEU A 104 8.64 -0.14 11.43
CA LEU A 104 8.97 -0.88 12.65
C LEU A 104 10.47 -1.09 12.81
N LEU A 105 11.19 -1.46 11.74
CA LEU A 105 12.66 -1.60 11.79
C LEU A 105 13.36 -0.30 12.19
N LEU A 106 12.87 0.84 11.70
CA LEU A 106 13.43 2.14 12.06
C LEU A 106 13.37 2.39 13.59
N LYS A 107 12.26 2.01 14.24
CA LYS A 107 12.12 2.08 15.71
C LYS A 107 13.11 1.18 16.43
N GLU A 108 13.45 0.02 15.86
CA GLU A 108 14.44 -0.88 16.43
C GLU A 108 15.87 -0.36 16.23
N PHE A 109 16.15 0.36 15.13
CA PHE A 109 17.44 1.04 14.92
C PHE A 109 17.68 2.18 15.92
N ASP A 110 16.63 2.85 16.40
CA ASP A 110 16.75 3.85 17.46
C ASP A 110 17.14 3.21 18.81
N ARG A 111 16.69 1.97 19.06
CA ARG A 111 16.95 1.21 20.29
C ARG A 111 18.28 0.47 20.26
N ASP A 112 18.71 0.02 19.09
CA ASP A 112 19.87 -0.83 18.90
C ASP A 112 20.79 -0.29 17.80
N PRO A 113 21.80 0.53 18.16
CA PRO A 113 22.78 1.06 17.23
C PRO A 113 23.61 0.00 16.50
N GLU A 114 23.87 -1.16 17.12
CA GLU A 114 24.68 -2.23 16.52
C GLU A 114 23.87 -2.98 15.44
N LEU A 115 22.57 -3.20 15.67
CA LEU A 115 21.66 -3.68 14.63
C LEU A 115 21.69 -2.75 13.41
N ALA A 116 21.52 -1.45 13.63
CA ALA A 116 21.51 -0.46 12.55
C ALA A 116 22.85 -0.46 11.80
N LYS A 117 23.98 -0.46 12.53
CA LYS A 117 25.30 -0.53 11.92
C LYS A 117 25.49 -1.78 11.05
N SER A 118 25.10 -2.95 11.56
CA SER A 118 25.16 -4.21 10.81
C SER A 118 24.32 -4.15 9.54
N TYR A 119 23.06 -3.70 9.68
CA TYR A 119 22.08 -3.62 8.59
C TYR A 119 22.56 -2.79 7.40
N PHE A 120 23.17 -1.63 7.65
CA PHE A 120 23.59 -0.71 6.58
C PHE A 120 25.02 -0.96 6.07
N SER A 121 25.81 -1.83 6.72
CA SER A 121 27.23 -2.01 6.41
C SER A 121 27.51 -2.47 4.96
N ASP A 122 26.66 -3.33 4.40
CA ASP A 122 26.81 -3.93 3.07
C ASP A 122 25.53 -3.85 2.21
N LEU A 123 24.62 -2.93 2.55
CA LEU A 123 23.30 -2.83 1.91
C LEU A 123 23.39 -2.07 0.57
N ASP A 124 23.25 -2.75 -0.56
CA ASP A 124 23.26 -2.11 -1.88
C ASP A 124 21.95 -1.44 -2.23
N MET A 125 20.81 -2.05 -1.86
CA MET A 125 19.49 -1.56 -2.23
C MET A 125 18.45 -1.74 -1.12
N MET A 126 17.62 -0.72 -0.96
CA MET A 126 16.37 -0.77 -0.21
C MET A 126 15.21 -0.62 -1.19
N PHE A 127 14.26 -1.55 -1.15
CA PHE A 127 13.13 -1.62 -2.04
C PHE A 127 11.83 -1.76 -1.26
N TYR A 128 10.86 -0.90 -1.56
CA TYR A 128 9.51 -1.00 -1.02
C TYR A 128 8.46 -1.19 -2.12
N ALA A 129 7.42 -1.94 -1.81
CA ALA A 129 6.25 -2.10 -2.66
C ALA A 129 5.00 -2.44 -1.84
N GLY A 130 3.87 -2.61 -2.53
CA GLY A 130 2.57 -2.93 -1.93
C GLY A 130 1.81 -1.73 -1.39
N ALA A 131 2.51 -0.66 -1.00
CA ALA A 131 1.94 0.65 -0.66
C ALA A 131 3.03 1.73 -0.74
N SER A 132 2.64 3.00 -0.73
CA SER A 132 3.56 4.13 -0.65
C SER A 132 4.30 4.13 0.69
N LEU A 133 5.61 4.39 0.66
CA LEU A 133 6.42 4.56 1.86
C LEU A 133 6.25 5.99 2.41
N PRO A 134 5.93 6.18 3.69
CA PRO A 134 5.96 7.51 4.31
C PRO A 134 7.34 8.19 4.16
N GLN A 135 7.34 9.49 3.91
CA GLN A 135 8.56 10.25 3.63
C GLN A 135 9.50 10.33 4.86
N ASP A 136 8.94 10.40 6.07
CA ASP A 136 9.69 10.36 7.32
C ASP A 136 10.42 9.02 7.52
N VAL A 137 9.80 7.91 7.11
CA VAL A 137 10.44 6.59 7.12
C VAL A 137 11.59 6.55 6.10
N TRP A 138 11.38 7.08 4.89
CA TRP A 138 12.45 7.22 3.89
C TRP A 138 13.65 7.99 4.44
N GLU A 139 13.42 9.19 4.98
CA GLU A 139 14.46 10.06 5.54
C GLU A 139 15.16 9.41 6.75
N GLY A 140 14.43 8.63 7.54
CA GLY A 140 15.00 7.82 8.62
C GLY A 140 16.04 6.81 8.11
N PHE A 141 15.74 6.10 7.03
CA PHE A 141 16.70 5.18 6.40
C PHE A 141 17.88 5.91 5.79
N GLU A 142 17.68 7.07 5.14
CA GLU A 142 18.78 7.90 4.62
C GLU A 142 19.73 8.32 5.75
N LYS A 143 19.18 8.79 6.87
CA LYS A 143 19.96 9.18 8.06
C LYS A 143 20.85 8.05 8.55
N TYR A 144 20.31 6.84 8.69
CA TYR A 144 21.08 5.70 9.19
C TYR A 144 22.10 5.17 8.18
N ALA A 145 21.75 5.12 6.90
CA ALA A 145 22.68 4.75 5.83
C ALA A 145 23.87 5.71 5.79
N LEU A 146 23.64 7.02 5.80
CA LEU A 146 24.71 8.02 5.84
C LEU A 146 25.56 7.90 7.11
N LYS A 147 24.93 7.65 8.27
CA LYS A 147 25.65 7.53 9.55
C LYS A 147 26.59 6.32 9.59
N TYR A 148 26.14 5.15 9.14
CA TYR A 148 26.88 3.89 9.33
C TYR A 148 27.62 3.40 8.08
N ARG A 149 27.17 3.77 6.88
CA ARG A 149 27.80 3.40 5.61
C ARG A 149 28.56 4.56 4.96
N GLY A 150 28.16 5.81 5.23
CA GLY A 150 28.71 7.00 4.57
C GLY A 150 28.17 7.23 3.15
N ALA A 151 27.28 6.37 2.67
CA ALA A 151 26.63 6.46 1.36
C ALA A 151 25.22 5.89 1.43
N LEU A 152 24.35 6.34 0.52
CA LEU A 152 22.99 5.82 0.42
C LEU A 152 22.98 4.51 -0.39
N PRO A 153 22.24 3.47 0.03
CA PRO A 153 21.85 2.41 -0.89
C PRO A 153 20.99 2.99 -2.01
N LEU A 154 20.81 2.23 -3.10
CA LEU A 154 19.73 2.52 -4.03
C LEU A 154 18.41 2.36 -3.27
N MET A 155 17.72 3.46 -3.04
CA MET A 155 16.38 3.46 -2.46
C MET A 155 15.38 3.58 -3.59
N THR A 156 14.51 2.58 -3.75
CA THR A 156 13.65 2.50 -4.93
C THR A 156 12.32 1.77 -4.70
N SER A 157 11.46 1.79 -5.71
CA SER A 157 10.18 1.09 -5.75
C SER A 157 9.86 0.60 -7.16
N SER A 158 8.85 -0.26 -7.25
CA SER A 158 8.26 -0.70 -8.51
C SER A 158 6.75 -0.69 -8.40
N TRP A 159 6.08 -0.70 -9.54
CA TRP A 159 4.65 -0.95 -9.61
C TRP A 159 4.33 -2.17 -10.47
N GLY A 160 3.33 -2.91 -10.01
CA GLY A 160 2.71 -4.01 -10.74
C GLY A 160 1.75 -4.81 -9.88
N LEU A 161 1.20 -5.86 -10.47
CA LEU A 161 0.12 -6.69 -9.93
C LEU A 161 0.47 -8.19 -10.03
N THR A 162 -0.39 -9.03 -9.44
CA THR A 162 -0.30 -10.48 -9.64
C THR A 162 -0.38 -10.83 -11.14
N GLU A 163 -1.26 -10.13 -11.86
CA GLU A 163 -1.50 -10.24 -13.30
C GLU A 163 -0.31 -9.83 -14.17
N THR A 164 0.71 -9.14 -13.62
CA THR A 164 1.89 -8.66 -14.36
C THR A 164 3.19 -9.37 -13.97
N ALA A 165 3.11 -10.31 -13.03
CA ALA A 165 4.16 -11.28 -12.67
C ALA A 165 5.61 -10.78 -12.50
N PRO A 166 5.93 -9.94 -11.49
CA PRO A 166 5.06 -9.00 -10.78
C PRO A 166 5.16 -7.55 -11.27
N ALA A 167 6.22 -7.14 -11.94
CA ALA A 167 6.50 -5.72 -12.15
C ALA A 167 6.23 -5.29 -13.59
N CYS A 168 5.72 -4.07 -13.78
CA CYS A 168 5.62 -3.43 -15.09
C CYS A 168 6.40 -2.13 -15.16
N LEU A 169 6.52 -1.43 -14.04
CA LEU A 169 7.27 -0.19 -13.92
C LEU A 169 8.28 -0.32 -12.78
N MET A 170 9.43 0.30 -12.93
CA MET A 170 10.43 0.38 -11.87
C MET A 170 11.18 1.70 -11.93
N GLN A 171 11.47 2.25 -10.74
CA GLN A 171 12.38 3.37 -10.62
C GLN A 171 13.82 2.86 -10.71
N GLN A 172 14.54 3.31 -11.73
CA GLN A 172 15.90 2.84 -12.06
C GLN A 172 16.97 3.86 -11.65
N GLU A 173 16.58 5.12 -11.46
CA GLU A 173 17.47 6.21 -11.06
C GLU A 173 17.32 6.54 -9.57
N PRO A 174 18.38 7.01 -8.89
CA PRO A 174 18.29 7.53 -7.54
C PRO A 174 17.24 8.66 -7.43
N ILE A 175 16.38 8.57 -6.43
CA ILE A 175 15.35 9.57 -6.11
C ILE A 175 15.54 10.10 -4.68
N ARG A 176 14.91 11.25 -4.39
CA ARG A 176 14.95 11.89 -3.05
C ARG A 176 13.60 11.82 -2.32
N LYS A 177 12.56 11.34 -2.98
CA LYS A 177 11.19 11.32 -2.47
C LYS A 177 10.57 9.97 -2.71
N SER A 178 9.83 9.47 -1.74
CA SER A 178 9.02 8.27 -1.93
C SER A 178 7.86 8.51 -2.90
N GLY A 179 7.20 7.42 -3.33
CA GLY A 179 6.00 7.44 -4.18
C GLY A 179 6.27 7.41 -5.69
N ILE A 180 7.53 7.47 -6.12
CA ILE A 180 7.91 7.34 -7.54
C ILE A 180 8.06 5.86 -7.89
N VAL A 181 7.30 5.40 -8.88
CA VAL A 181 7.28 4.00 -9.36
C VAL A 181 8.07 3.81 -10.66
N GLY A 182 8.55 4.91 -11.24
CA GLY A 182 9.49 4.95 -12.36
C GLY A 182 8.85 4.79 -13.72
N VAL A 183 9.56 4.10 -14.62
CA VAL A 183 9.23 3.99 -16.05
C VAL A 183 8.95 2.52 -16.42
N PRO A 184 8.27 2.25 -17.56
CA PRO A 184 8.02 0.89 -18.01
C PRO A 184 9.30 0.05 -18.12
N LEU A 185 9.24 -1.19 -17.66
CA LEU A 185 10.30 -2.18 -17.85
C LEU A 185 10.46 -2.53 -19.34
N SER A 186 11.66 -2.96 -19.72
CA SER A 186 11.98 -3.36 -21.11
C SER A 186 10.97 -4.37 -21.67
N GLY A 187 10.37 -4.07 -22.82
CA GLY A 187 9.36 -4.94 -23.45
C GLY A 187 7.94 -4.80 -22.89
N THR A 188 7.72 -3.94 -21.88
CA THR A 188 6.39 -3.52 -21.44
C THR A 188 5.98 -2.27 -22.19
N THR A 189 4.81 -2.30 -22.83
CA THR A 189 4.16 -1.13 -23.42
C THR A 189 3.05 -0.68 -22.49
N MET A 190 2.97 0.63 -22.28
CA MET A 190 1.97 1.25 -21.42
C MET A 190 1.08 2.18 -22.25
N LYS A 191 -0.23 1.97 -22.15
CA LYS A 191 -1.26 2.85 -22.70
C LYS A 191 -1.77 3.74 -21.57
N MET A 192 -1.71 5.05 -21.78
CA MET A 192 -2.13 6.07 -20.82
C MET A 192 -3.42 6.70 -21.32
N ILE A 193 -4.51 6.51 -20.59
CA ILE A 193 -5.84 7.04 -20.95
C ILE A 193 -6.14 8.21 -20.02
N PRO A 194 -6.36 9.44 -20.54
CA PRO A 194 -6.64 10.60 -19.70
C PRO A 194 -7.79 10.34 -18.72
N ASN A 195 -7.58 10.64 -17.44
CA ASN A 195 -8.53 10.39 -16.35
C ASN A 195 -8.56 11.56 -15.35
N GLY A 196 -8.89 12.75 -15.87
CA GLY A 196 -8.83 14.03 -15.14
C GLY A 196 -7.56 14.82 -15.45
N ASP A 197 -7.37 15.93 -14.71
CA ASP A 197 -6.24 16.84 -14.92
C ASP A 197 -4.91 16.16 -14.52
N ASP A 198 -3.96 16.12 -15.45
CA ASP A 198 -2.60 15.57 -15.32
C ASP A 198 -2.53 14.12 -14.80
N ARG A 199 -3.56 13.32 -15.08
CA ARG A 199 -3.70 11.94 -14.62
C ARG A 199 -4.15 11.00 -15.72
N TYR A 200 -3.69 9.76 -15.63
CA TYR A 200 -3.96 8.73 -16.62
C TYR A 200 -4.32 7.39 -15.98
N GLU A 201 -5.39 6.76 -16.44
CA GLU A 201 -5.59 5.31 -16.27
C GLU A 201 -4.48 4.59 -17.02
N ILE A 202 -3.88 3.62 -16.35
CA ILE A 202 -2.78 2.84 -16.91
C ILE A 202 -3.29 1.49 -17.40
N ARG A 203 -2.96 1.15 -18.64
CA ARG A 203 -3.11 -0.21 -19.17
C ARG A 203 -1.78 -0.71 -19.68
N VAL A 204 -1.52 -2.00 -19.53
CA VAL A 204 -0.21 -2.58 -19.83
C VAL A 204 -0.31 -3.77 -20.75
N LYS A 205 0.67 -3.89 -21.63
CA LYS A 205 0.82 -5.02 -22.55
C LYS A 205 2.29 -5.41 -22.59
N GLY A 206 2.58 -6.70 -22.54
CA GLY A 206 3.95 -7.16 -22.48
C GLY A 206 4.06 -8.67 -22.31
N PRO A 207 5.28 -9.22 -22.44
CA PRO A 207 5.53 -10.65 -22.36
C PRO A 207 5.32 -11.26 -20.96
N ASN A 208 5.29 -10.43 -19.92
CA ASN A 208 5.05 -10.80 -18.52
C ASN A 208 3.58 -10.70 -18.08
N ILE A 209 2.70 -10.16 -18.93
CA ILE A 209 1.27 -9.99 -18.60
C ILE A 209 0.55 -11.34 -18.70
N MET A 210 -0.38 -11.59 -17.77
CA MET A 210 -1.21 -12.79 -17.79
C MET A 210 -1.98 -12.92 -19.11
N THR A 211 -2.41 -14.14 -19.44
CA THR A 211 -3.26 -14.41 -20.62
C THR A 211 -4.74 -14.58 -20.26
N GLY A 212 -5.07 -14.55 -18.96
CA GLY A 212 -6.44 -14.72 -18.46
C GLY A 212 -6.48 -15.35 -17.07
N TYR A 213 -7.69 -15.41 -16.51
CA TYR A 213 -7.97 -16.05 -15.23
C TYR A 213 -8.32 -17.53 -15.44
N LEU A 214 -7.84 -18.40 -14.55
CA LEU A 214 -8.11 -19.84 -14.62
C LEU A 214 -9.61 -20.10 -14.47
N ASN A 215 -10.18 -20.83 -15.44
CA ASN A 215 -11.60 -21.24 -15.47
C ASN A 215 -12.59 -20.07 -15.34
N ASN A 216 -12.22 -18.87 -15.83
CA ASN A 216 -13.09 -17.70 -15.77
C ASN A 216 -12.99 -16.86 -17.06
N PRO A 217 -13.63 -17.32 -18.16
CA PRO A 217 -13.55 -16.64 -19.46
C PRO A 217 -14.20 -15.25 -19.45
N GLU A 218 -15.27 -15.05 -18.67
CA GLU A 218 -15.95 -13.75 -18.54
C GLU A 218 -15.03 -12.71 -17.92
N LYS A 219 -14.45 -13.00 -16.74
CA LYS A 219 -13.47 -12.09 -16.11
C LYS A 219 -12.20 -11.93 -16.92
N THR A 220 -11.85 -12.93 -17.74
CA THR A 220 -10.72 -12.83 -18.67
C THR A 220 -11.03 -11.81 -19.75
N ALA A 221 -12.20 -11.88 -20.39
CA ALA A 221 -12.60 -10.94 -21.42
C ALA A 221 -12.71 -9.50 -20.86
N GLU A 222 -13.28 -9.33 -19.67
CA GLU A 222 -13.36 -8.03 -18.98
C GLU A 222 -12.00 -7.42 -18.62
N ALA A 223 -10.95 -8.24 -18.50
CA ALA A 223 -9.63 -7.78 -18.05
C ALA A 223 -8.79 -7.12 -19.15
N PHE A 224 -9.20 -7.24 -20.41
CA PHE A 224 -8.46 -6.70 -21.55
C PHE A 224 -9.33 -5.74 -22.35
N ASP A 225 -8.70 -4.70 -22.89
CA ASP A 225 -9.34 -3.83 -23.87
C ASP A 225 -9.27 -4.40 -25.29
N GLU A 226 -9.91 -3.71 -26.25
CA GLU A 226 -9.97 -4.11 -27.65
C GLU A 226 -8.59 -4.23 -28.34
N ASP A 227 -7.57 -3.55 -27.82
CA ASP A 227 -6.20 -3.59 -28.32
C ASP A 227 -5.35 -4.69 -27.62
N GLY A 228 -5.96 -5.43 -26.69
CA GLY A 228 -5.32 -6.47 -25.90
C GLY A 228 -4.39 -5.94 -24.81
N TYR A 229 -4.62 -4.71 -24.30
CA TYR A 229 -3.96 -4.23 -23.09
C TYR A 229 -4.72 -4.70 -21.86
N PHE A 230 -3.99 -5.14 -20.85
CA PHE A 230 -4.56 -5.45 -19.54
C PHE A 230 -5.01 -4.16 -18.85
N ILE A 231 -6.28 -4.12 -18.46
CA ILE A 231 -6.93 -3.02 -17.75
C ILE A 231 -6.58 -3.15 -16.27
N THR A 232 -5.74 -2.24 -15.78
CA THR A 232 -5.16 -2.37 -14.42
C THR A 232 -6.10 -1.86 -13.34
N GLY A 233 -6.97 -0.89 -13.68
CA GLY A 233 -7.79 -0.15 -12.72
C GLY A 233 -6.99 0.85 -11.86
N ASP A 234 -5.70 1.02 -12.13
CA ASP A 234 -4.81 1.93 -11.44
C ASP A 234 -4.58 3.20 -12.27
N ALA A 235 -4.38 4.32 -11.59
CA ALA A 235 -4.07 5.59 -12.22
C ALA A 235 -2.74 6.15 -11.75
N MET A 236 -2.11 6.93 -12.63
CA MET A 236 -0.82 7.54 -12.38
C MET A 236 -0.75 8.96 -12.92
N ALA A 237 0.19 9.72 -12.37
CA ALA A 237 0.58 11.03 -12.88
C ALA A 237 2.07 11.03 -13.19
N PHE A 238 2.50 11.91 -14.10
CA PHE A 238 3.93 12.14 -14.30
C PHE A 238 4.53 12.78 -13.04
N VAL A 239 5.78 12.40 -12.74
CA VAL A 239 6.60 13.14 -11.77
C VAL A 239 6.89 14.54 -12.31
N ASP A 240 7.17 14.64 -13.61
CA ASP A 240 7.39 15.87 -14.34
C ASP A 240 6.73 15.74 -15.72
N ALA A 241 5.69 16.54 -15.98
CA ALA A 241 4.95 16.50 -17.24
C ALA A 241 5.81 16.90 -18.45
N GLN A 242 6.92 17.60 -18.23
CA GLN A 242 7.83 18.01 -19.30
C GLN A 242 8.96 17.00 -19.53
N ASP A 243 9.19 16.07 -18.61
CA ASP A 243 10.21 15.02 -18.72
C ASP A 243 9.67 13.66 -18.26
N PRO A 244 9.06 12.89 -19.18
CA PRO A 244 8.55 11.55 -18.90
C PRO A 244 9.60 10.57 -18.36
N ASN A 245 10.89 10.81 -18.59
CA ASN A 245 11.96 9.92 -18.11
C ASN A 245 12.14 9.99 -16.59
N LYS A 246 11.65 11.04 -15.94
CA LYS A 246 11.60 11.10 -14.45
C LYS A 246 10.57 10.14 -13.86
N GLY A 247 9.77 9.49 -14.71
CA GLY A 247 8.87 8.42 -14.31
C GLY A 247 7.51 8.89 -13.83
N LEU A 248 6.77 7.94 -13.26
CA LEU A 248 5.41 8.11 -12.81
C LEU A 248 5.30 7.99 -11.29
N ARG A 249 4.24 8.57 -10.75
CA ARG A 249 3.77 8.38 -9.38
C ARG A 249 2.40 7.72 -9.38
N PHE A 250 2.19 6.79 -8.48
CA PHE A 250 0.88 6.16 -8.29
C PHE A 250 -0.12 7.19 -7.74
N ASP A 251 -1.30 7.28 -8.38
CA ASP A 251 -2.35 8.25 -8.05
C ASP A 251 -3.69 7.54 -7.76
N GLY A 252 -3.61 6.36 -7.15
CA GLY A 252 -4.76 5.61 -6.63
C GLY A 252 -5.40 4.64 -7.61
N ARG A 253 -6.41 3.93 -7.10
CA ARG A 253 -7.25 3.02 -7.88
C ARG A 253 -8.53 3.70 -8.31
N ILE A 254 -8.87 3.57 -9.58
CA ILE A 254 -10.08 4.16 -10.16
C ILE A 254 -11.34 3.57 -9.50
N SER A 255 -11.33 2.27 -9.19
CA SER A 255 -12.44 1.60 -8.52
C SER A 255 -12.69 2.07 -7.08
N GLU A 256 -11.74 2.78 -6.47
CA GLU A 256 -11.88 3.34 -5.12
C GLU A 256 -12.38 4.79 -5.15
N GLU A 257 -12.53 5.39 -6.33
CA GLU A 257 -13.05 6.75 -6.47
C GLU A 257 -14.57 6.73 -6.57
N PHE A 258 -15.20 7.75 -5.98
CA PHE A 258 -16.64 7.93 -6.08
C PHE A 258 -16.99 9.40 -6.24
N LYS A 259 -18.22 9.63 -6.69
CA LYS A 259 -18.75 10.97 -6.93
C LYS A 259 -19.76 11.33 -5.85
N LEU A 260 -19.71 12.56 -5.36
CA LEU A 260 -20.75 13.15 -4.53
C LEU A 260 -21.90 13.65 -5.40
N LEU A 261 -23.09 13.86 -4.80
CA LEU A 261 -24.24 14.51 -5.44
C LEU A 261 -23.91 15.93 -5.96
N THR A 262 -22.92 16.58 -5.35
CA THR A 262 -22.43 17.90 -5.77
C THR A 262 -21.69 17.87 -7.11
N GLY A 263 -21.38 16.68 -7.61
CA GLY A 263 -20.56 16.49 -8.79
C GLY A 263 -19.07 16.35 -8.50
N THR A 264 -18.63 16.58 -7.27
CA THR A 264 -17.24 16.46 -6.84
C THR A 264 -16.79 15.01 -6.83
N TRP A 265 -15.64 14.73 -7.46
CA TRP A 265 -14.97 13.43 -7.36
C TRP A 265 -14.12 13.35 -6.09
N VAL A 266 -14.26 12.24 -5.37
CA VAL A 266 -13.53 11.94 -4.13
C VAL A 266 -12.55 10.81 -4.41
N ARG A 267 -11.27 11.10 -4.17
CA ARG A 267 -10.18 10.11 -4.28
C ARG A 267 -10.04 9.38 -2.95
N ALA A 268 -10.95 8.44 -2.69
CA ALA A 268 -11.11 7.83 -1.38
C ALA A 268 -9.82 7.17 -0.87
N GLY A 269 -9.05 6.51 -1.74
CA GLY A 269 -7.78 5.88 -1.38
C GLY A 269 -6.73 6.89 -0.90
N ALA A 270 -6.56 8.01 -1.59
CA ALA A 270 -5.63 9.07 -1.20
C ALA A 270 -6.09 9.76 0.09
N LEU A 271 -7.38 10.12 0.16
CA LEU A 271 -7.96 10.76 1.34
C LEU A 271 -7.88 9.86 2.57
N ARG A 272 -8.09 8.54 2.42
CA ARG A 272 -7.89 7.56 3.50
C ARG A 272 -6.48 7.62 4.06
N MET A 273 -5.45 7.67 3.20
CA MET A 273 -4.06 7.72 3.64
C MET A 273 -3.76 9.00 4.42
N ASP A 274 -4.27 10.14 3.94
CA ASP A 274 -4.12 11.42 4.63
C ASP A 274 -4.81 11.38 6.00
N VAL A 275 -6.09 10.96 6.04
CA VAL A 275 -6.88 10.80 7.28
C VAL A 275 -6.20 9.87 8.27
N LEU A 276 -5.72 8.72 7.81
CA LEU A 276 -5.03 7.77 8.68
C LEU A 276 -3.75 8.37 9.26
N ALA A 277 -2.95 9.08 8.46
CA ALA A 277 -1.72 9.71 8.93
C ALA A 277 -2.00 10.76 10.03
N GLY A 278 -3.05 11.57 9.86
CA GLY A 278 -3.44 12.56 10.88
C GLY A 278 -4.08 11.96 12.14
N LEU A 279 -4.58 10.73 12.04
CA LEU A 279 -5.14 9.99 13.17
C LEU A 279 -4.12 9.09 13.88
N VAL A 280 -2.87 8.99 13.45
CA VAL A 280 -1.86 8.22 14.21
C VAL A 280 -1.62 8.89 15.59
N PRO A 281 -1.59 8.13 16.71
CA PRO A 281 -1.72 6.67 16.81
C PRO A 281 -3.15 6.15 17.06
N LEU A 282 -4.17 7.02 17.08
CA LEU A 282 -5.55 6.71 17.45
C LEU A 282 -6.27 5.71 16.54
N ALA A 283 -5.90 5.62 15.26
CA ALA A 283 -6.56 4.75 14.28
C ALA A 283 -5.60 3.74 13.66
N THR A 284 -6.12 2.53 13.44
CA THR A 284 -5.45 1.47 12.68
C THR A 284 -5.82 1.52 11.20
N ASP A 285 -7.05 1.95 10.88
CA ASP A 285 -7.53 2.11 9.51
C ASP A 285 -8.76 3.04 9.44
N VAL A 286 -9.15 3.47 8.24
CA VAL A 286 -10.32 4.31 7.96
C VAL A 286 -10.97 3.87 6.64
N VAL A 287 -12.29 3.92 6.57
CA VAL A 287 -13.06 3.79 5.32
C VAL A 287 -13.70 5.13 5.00
N ILE A 288 -13.32 5.70 3.86
CA ILE A 288 -13.93 6.92 3.34
C ILE A 288 -15.26 6.56 2.66
N THR A 289 -16.31 7.28 3.00
CA THR A 289 -17.69 7.06 2.55
C THR A 289 -18.25 8.33 1.92
N GLY A 290 -19.40 8.23 1.24
CA GLY A 290 -20.06 9.40 0.64
C GLY A 290 -20.47 9.22 -0.82
N ALA A 291 -20.28 8.03 -1.40
CA ALA A 291 -20.72 7.73 -2.75
C ALA A 291 -22.22 8.05 -2.91
N ASP A 292 -22.54 8.89 -3.90
CA ASP A 292 -23.90 9.37 -4.20
C ASP A 292 -24.57 10.12 -3.04
N LEU A 293 -23.78 10.72 -2.15
CA LEU A 293 -24.24 11.58 -1.04
C LEU A 293 -23.70 13.01 -1.19
N SER A 294 -24.21 13.94 -0.39
CA SER A 294 -23.84 15.37 -0.47
C SER A 294 -22.48 15.69 0.16
N GLU A 295 -21.97 14.82 1.01
CA GLU A 295 -20.79 15.08 1.84
C GLU A 295 -19.98 13.80 2.09
N ILE A 296 -18.70 13.98 2.41
CA ILE A 296 -17.77 12.88 2.68
C ILE A 296 -17.89 12.45 4.14
N GLY A 297 -17.97 11.15 4.37
CA GLY A 297 -17.96 10.54 5.69
C GLY A 297 -16.71 9.68 5.93
N ALA A 298 -16.47 9.33 7.18
CA ALA A 298 -15.41 8.39 7.57
C ALA A 298 -15.90 7.38 8.62
N MET A 299 -15.64 6.09 8.39
CA MET A 299 -15.75 5.06 9.42
C MET A 299 -14.34 4.72 9.91
N ILE A 300 -14.05 5.01 11.17
CA ILE A 300 -12.71 4.90 11.75
C ILE A 300 -12.59 3.59 12.50
N PHE A 301 -11.58 2.78 12.17
CA PHE A 301 -11.15 1.64 12.97
C PHE A 301 -10.08 2.11 13.95
N PRO A 302 -10.41 2.25 15.26
CA PRO A 302 -9.46 2.76 16.24
C PRO A 302 -8.36 1.73 16.55
N ASP A 303 -7.24 2.19 17.09
CA ASP A 303 -6.30 1.32 17.80
C ASP A 303 -6.90 0.93 19.16
N PRO A 304 -7.08 -0.37 19.48
CA PRO A 304 -7.72 -0.79 20.73
C PRO A 304 -6.97 -0.34 21.98
N GLY A 305 -5.64 -0.25 21.92
CA GLY A 305 -4.81 0.20 23.02
C GLY A 305 -4.97 1.69 23.28
N GLN A 306 -4.98 2.51 22.23
CA GLN A 306 -5.25 3.95 22.35
C GLN A 306 -6.68 4.22 22.80
N LEU A 307 -7.65 3.48 22.27
CA LEU A 307 -9.06 3.64 22.65
C LEU A 307 -9.28 3.32 24.13
N SER A 308 -8.66 2.25 24.63
CA SER A 308 -8.67 1.91 26.06
C SER A 308 -7.97 2.97 26.92
N ALA A 309 -6.83 3.52 26.45
CA ALA A 309 -6.12 4.60 27.13
C ALA A 309 -6.94 5.90 27.23
N LEU A 310 -7.85 6.14 26.30
CA LEU A 310 -8.83 7.23 26.34
C LEU A 310 -10.02 6.97 27.28
N GLY A 311 -10.05 5.82 27.96
CA GLY A 311 -11.06 5.47 28.96
C GLY A 311 -12.28 4.72 28.40
N PHE A 312 -12.19 4.16 27.18
CA PHE A 312 -13.28 3.37 26.62
C PHE A 312 -13.56 2.12 27.47
N ASN A 313 -14.77 2.02 28.01
CA ASN A 313 -15.21 0.96 28.89
C ASN A 313 -15.99 -0.16 28.17
N GLY A 314 -16.14 -0.08 26.85
CA GLY A 314 -16.91 -1.03 26.04
C GLY A 314 -18.37 -0.63 25.79
N GLU A 315 -18.85 0.47 26.38
CA GLU A 315 -20.18 0.99 26.08
C GLU A 315 -20.24 1.48 24.63
N SER A 316 -21.18 0.92 23.87
CA SER A 316 -21.36 1.23 22.46
C SER A 316 -22.84 1.27 22.13
N HIS A 317 -23.18 2.02 21.09
CA HIS A 317 -24.50 1.96 20.48
C HIS A 317 -24.31 1.39 19.08
N ASP A 318 -24.89 0.22 18.80
CA ASP A 318 -24.87 -0.41 17.48
C ASP A 318 -23.47 -0.48 16.81
N GLY A 319 -22.44 -0.79 17.60
CA GLY A 319 -21.08 -0.98 17.10
C GLY A 319 -20.27 0.32 16.90
N ILE A 320 -20.75 1.46 17.41
CA ILE A 320 -20.01 2.73 17.43
C ILE A 320 -19.79 3.26 18.85
N VAL A 321 -18.69 3.98 19.04
CA VAL A 321 -18.37 4.70 20.27
C VAL A 321 -19.32 5.90 20.42
N THR A 322 -19.88 6.09 21.61
CA THR A 322 -20.80 7.20 21.91
C THR A 322 -20.31 8.16 22.99
N ASP A 323 -19.19 7.84 23.65
CA ASP A 323 -18.59 8.71 24.68
C ASP A 323 -18.12 10.02 24.07
N ALA A 324 -18.69 11.14 24.54
CA ALA A 324 -18.43 12.45 23.98
C ALA A 324 -16.97 12.93 24.15
N ASN A 325 -16.29 12.52 25.22
CA ASN A 325 -14.90 12.89 25.47
C ASN A 325 -13.98 12.17 24.48
N ILE A 326 -14.22 10.88 24.23
CA ILE A 326 -13.47 10.12 23.24
C ILE A 326 -13.71 10.70 21.84
N LEU A 327 -14.97 10.94 21.49
CA LEU A 327 -15.33 11.49 20.18
C LEU A 327 -14.76 12.89 19.96
N ALA A 328 -14.64 13.71 21.01
CA ALA A 328 -14.00 15.02 20.93
C ALA A 328 -12.52 14.90 20.52
N VAL A 329 -11.77 13.92 21.04
CA VAL A 329 -10.35 13.71 20.66
C VAL A 329 -10.20 13.40 19.16
N PHE A 330 -11.04 12.51 18.63
CA PHE A 330 -11.06 12.22 17.18
C PHE A 330 -11.51 13.44 16.36
N GLY A 331 -12.55 14.14 16.82
CA GLY A 331 -13.07 15.34 16.16
C GLY A 331 -12.06 16.49 16.10
N GLU A 332 -11.29 16.71 17.16
CA GLU A 332 -10.20 17.69 17.19
C GLU A 332 -9.14 17.37 16.15
N LYS A 333 -8.69 16.10 16.06
CA LYS A 333 -7.72 15.68 15.04
C LYS A 333 -8.25 15.88 13.62
N LEU A 334 -9.47 15.45 13.33
CA LEU A 334 -10.06 15.66 12.02
C LEU A 334 -10.22 17.15 11.69
N THR A 335 -10.54 17.99 12.68
CA THR A 335 -10.61 19.45 12.52
C THR A 335 -9.24 20.08 12.24
N GLU A 336 -8.19 19.65 12.94
CA GLU A 336 -6.80 20.08 12.69
C GLU A 336 -6.38 19.78 11.25
N MET A 337 -6.73 18.60 10.74
CA MET A 337 -6.41 18.19 9.38
C MET A 337 -7.12 19.04 8.32
N GLN A 338 -8.36 19.44 8.57
CA GLN A 338 -9.13 20.27 7.62
C GLN A 338 -8.58 21.69 7.48
N LYS A 339 -7.87 22.20 8.48
CA LYS A 339 -7.17 23.50 8.36
C LYS A 339 -6.07 23.48 7.29
N ILE A 340 -5.57 22.28 6.93
CA ILE A 340 -4.50 22.07 5.96
C ILE A 340 -5.08 21.82 4.55
N SER A 341 -6.29 21.26 4.45
CA SER A 341 -6.93 20.87 3.18
C SER A 341 -8.37 21.35 3.11
N ALA A 342 -8.62 22.43 2.35
CA ALA A 342 -9.91 23.13 2.30
C ALA A 342 -10.81 22.74 1.10
N SER A 343 -10.46 21.68 0.36
CA SER A 343 -11.23 21.25 -0.80
C SER A 343 -12.48 20.45 -0.40
N SER A 344 -13.59 20.66 -1.11
CA SER A 344 -14.79 19.84 -0.95
C SER A 344 -14.56 18.37 -1.31
N SER A 345 -13.51 18.05 -2.07
CA SER A 345 -13.12 16.67 -2.43
C SER A 345 -12.31 15.95 -1.36
N THR A 346 -11.88 16.65 -0.30
CA THR A 346 -11.03 16.10 0.77
C THR A 346 -11.59 16.35 2.17
N ARG A 347 -12.59 17.22 2.33
CA ARG A 347 -13.16 17.54 3.64
C ARG A 347 -14.12 16.45 4.15
N ILE A 348 -13.73 15.80 5.25
CA ILE A 348 -14.60 14.87 6.01
C ILE A 348 -15.67 15.67 6.75
N ALA A 349 -16.93 15.59 6.35
CA ALA A 349 -18.01 16.29 7.04
C ALA A 349 -18.49 15.53 8.28
N ARG A 350 -18.44 14.19 8.22
CA ARG A 350 -18.94 13.31 9.29
C ARG A 350 -18.00 12.16 9.56
N ALA A 351 -17.93 11.71 10.80
CA ALA A 351 -17.22 10.49 11.14
C ALA A 351 -17.90 9.70 12.26
N VAL A 352 -17.69 8.38 12.25
CA VAL A 352 -18.00 7.48 13.36
C VAL A 352 -16.76 6.68 13.75
N VAL A 353 -16.62 6.38 15.04
CA VAL A 353 -15.56 5.52 15.55
C VAL A 353 -16.15 4.15 15.86
N LEU A 354 -15.66 3.12 15.16
CA LEU A 354 -16.15 1.74 15.29
C LEU A 354 -15.61 1.10 16.56
N THR A 355 -16.39 0.23 17.18
CA THR A 355 -15.95 -0.52 18.38
C THR A 355 -15.42 -1.91 18.05
N GLU A 356 -15.81 -2.46 16.89
CA GLU A 356 -15.36 -3.75 16.42
C GLU A 356 -14.31 -3.62 15.31
N PRO A 357 -13.23 -4.42 15.34
CA PRO A 357 -12.28 -4.49 14.24
C PRO A 357 -12.95 -5.06 12.97
N ALA A 358 -12.31 -4.87 11.82
CA ALA A 358 -12.81 -5.47 10.59
C ALA A 358 -12.69 -7.01 10.65
N SER A 359 -13.76 -7.71 10.32
CA SER A 359 -13.83 -9.16 10.43
C SER A 359 -13.16 -9.87 9.25
N MET A 360 -12.13 -10.67 9.53
CA MET A 360 -11.58 -11.62 8.55
C MET A 360 -12.56 -12.75 8.19
N PRO A 361 -13.24 -13.43 9.14
CA PRO A 361 -14.22 -14.47 8.81
C PRO A 361 -15.34 -14.01 7.87
N ASP A 362 -15.78 -12.76 8.04
CA ASP A 362 -16.87 -12.19 7.24
C ASP A 362 -16.37 -11.50 5.96
N GLY A 363 -15.06 -11.55 5.70
CA GLY A 363 -14.44 -11.01 4.48
C GLY A 363 -14.32 -9.49 4.43
N GLU A 364 -14.44 -8.79 5.56
CA GLU A 364 -14.16 -7.35 5.67
C GLU A 364 -12.66 -7.04 5.60
N MET A 365 -11.81 -8.03 5.87
CA MET A 365 -10.36 -7.93 5.76
C MET A 365 -9.78 -9.16 5.04
N THR A 366 -8.83 -8.92 4.15
CA THR A 366 -8.08 -9.98 3.48
C THR A 366 -7.04 -10.61 4.41
N ALA A 367 -6.55 -11.81 4.11
CA ALA A 367 -5.45 -12.43 4.84
C ALA A 367 -4.15 -11.59 4.85
N LYS A 368 -4.05 -10.59 3.96
CA LYS A 368 -2.93 -9.63 3.86
C LYS A 368 -3.12 -8.38 4.74
N GLY A 369 -4.22 -8.27 5.47
CA GLY A 369 -4.54 -7.12 6.31
C GLY A 369 -5.24 -5.96 5.59
N ASN A 370 -5.44 -6.03 4.27
CA ASN A 370 -6.16 -4.98 3.53
C ASN A 370 -7.66 -5.09 3.76
N LEU A 371 -8.31 -3.95 3.99
CA LEU A 371 -9.77 -3.85 4.10
C LEU A 371 -10.49 -4.07 2.76
N ASN A 372 -11.66 -4.69 2.84
CA ASN A 372 -12.62 -4.82 1.75
C ASN A 372 -13.75 -3.80 1.98
N PHE A 373 -13.59 -2.60 1.42
CA PHE A 373 -14.51 -1.48 1.65
C PHE A 373 -15.95 -1.83 1.26
N ARG A 374 -16.16 -2.50 0.12
CA ARG A 374 -17.51 -2.90 -0.29
C ARG A 374 -18.16 -3.80 0.73
N LYS A 375 -17.43 -4.80 1.25
CA LYS A 375 -17.97 -5.74 2.24
C LYS A 375 -18.26 -5.05 3.57
N ILE A 376 -17.39 -4.14 4.00
CA ILE A 376 -17.60 -3.30 5.19
C ILE A 376 -18.86 -2.46 5.03
N LEU A 377 -18.98 -1.70 3.94
CA LEU A 377 -20.14 -0.83 3.70
C LEU A 377 -21.44 -1.62 3.55
N THR A 378 -21.40 -2.83 2.98
CA THR A 378 -22.59 -3.69 2.84
C THR A 378 -22.99 -4.31 4.18
N ARG A 379 -22.02 -4.78 4.98
CA ARG A 379 -22.29 -5.45 6.26
C ARG A 379 -22.68 -4.46 7.34
N ARG A 380 -22.06 -3.29 7.34
CA ARG A 380 -22.27 -2.21 8.31
C ARG A 380 -23.16 -1.11 7.72
N ALA A 381 -24.13 -1.50 6.89
CA ALA A 381 -25.05 -0.58 6.22
C ALA A 381 -25.84 0.25 7.24
N ASP A 382 -26.26 -0.35 8.35
CA ASP A 382 -26.98 0.37 9.41
C ASP A 382 -26.13 1.49 10.04
N ILE A 383 -24.83 1.24 10.26
CA ILE A 383 -23.88 2.25 10.77
C ILE A 383 -23.64 3.33 9.71
N LEU A 384 -23.53 2.93 8.43
CA LEU A 384 -23.39 3.86 7.32
C LEU A 384 -24.60 4.79 7.21
N ASP A 385 -25.81 4.25 7.32
CA ASP A 385 -27.05 5.03 7.30
C ASP A 385 -27.11 5.97 8.50
N HIS A 386 -26.77 5.49 9.71
CA HIS A 386 -26.71 6.32 10.93
C HIS A 386 -25.70 7.47 10.81
N LEU A 387 -24.52 7.23 10.23
CA LEU A 387 -23.51 8.26 9.97
C LEU A 387 -24.10 9.46 9.20
N TYR A 388 -24.96 9.21 8.21
CA TYR A 388 -25.56 10.26 7.38
C TYR A 388 -26.93 10.76 7.86
N GLN A 389 -27.67 9.98 8.64
CA GLN A 389 -28.86 10.47 9.34
C GLN A 389 -28.46 11.41 10.50
N GLY A 390 -27.28 11.19 11.08
CA GLY A 390 -26.79 11.92 12.25
C GLY A 390 -27.41 11.40 13.54
N GLY A 391 -26.82 11.76 14.67
CA GLY A 391 -27.28 11.30 15.98
C GLY A 391 -26.14 11.10 16.97
N GLN A 392 -26.43 10.39 18.05
CA GLN A 392 -25.42 10.05 19.05
C GLN A 392 -24.29 9.22 18.41
N GLY A 393 -23.04 9.51 18.77
CA GLY A 393 -21.87 8.80 18.23
C GLY A 393 -21.35 9.34 16.88
N VAL A 394 -22.08 10.27 16.24
CA VAL A 394 -21.63 10.90 14.99
C VAL A 394 -20.86 12.18 15.27
N ILE A 395 -19.59 12.21 14.88
CA ILE A 395 -18.76 13.40 14.86
C ILE A 395 -19.19 14.22 13.64
N THR A 396 -19.70 15.43 13.86
CA THR A 396 -20.04 16.37 12.78
C THR A 396 -19.02 17.50 12.76
N LEU A 397 -18.38 17.68 11.62
CA LEU A 397 -17.32 18.68 11.43
C LEU A 397 -17.90 19.89 10.71
N GLY A 398 -17.57 21.09 11.23
CA GLY A 398 -18.04 22.36 10.68
C GLY A 398 -17.56 22.59 9.24
N LYS A 399 -18.26 23.46 8.51
CA LYS A 399 -17.89 23.85 7.14
C LYS A 399 -16.63 24.70 7.09
#